data_AF-A0A7Y5U7J9-F1
#
_entry.id   AF-A0A7Y5U7J9-F1
#
_cell.length_a   1.000
_cell.length_b   1.000
_cell.length_c   1.000
_cell.angle_alpha   90.00
_cell.angle_beta   90.00
_cell.angle_gamma   90.00
#
_symmetry.space_group_name_H-M   'P 1'
#
loop_
_entity.id
_entity.type
_entity.pdbx_description
1 polymer ?
#
loop_
_entity_poly.entity_id
_entity_poly.type
_entity_poly.pdbx_seq_one_letter_code
_entity_poly.pdbx_strand_id
1 'polypeptide(L)'
;MTDVNEDAPDEVDAVMATLRAEYAERLPELVTELRVALEALRNGDITEQAVRTPRVLAHRLYGTAGSYEFDRISEAASAIETQLLSCENAGKLPDDAAWQEIARALHVIEAEVAAAMETKRS
;
A
#
# COMPACT_ATOMS: atom_id res chain seq x y z
N MET A 1 -25.41 -26.21 33.36
CA MET A 1 -24.79 -24.88 33.42
C MET A 1 -23.31 -25.15 33.30
N THR A 2 -22.84 -25.26 32.06
CA THR A 2 -21.48 -25.67 31.74
C THR A 2 -20.77 -24.41 31.34
N ASP A 3 -19.76 -24.01 32.12
CA ASP A 3 -18.82 -22.96 31.81
C ASP A 3 -18.30 -23.13 30.39
N VAL A 4 -18.67 -22.21 29.50
CA VAL A 4 -18.01 -22.04 28.22
C VAL A 4 -16.78 -21.20 28.51
N ASN A 5 -15.62 -21.81 28.35
CA ASN A 5 -14.33 -21.17 28.58
C ASN A 5 -14.12 -20.14 27.45
N GLU A 6 -14.30 -18.87 27.75
CA GLU A 6 -14.40 -17.74 26.82
C GLU A 6 -13.15 -16.86 27.02
N ASP A 7 -11.94 -17.32 26.64
CA ASP A 7 -10.73 -16.46 26.69
C ASP A 7 -9.45 -17.02 25.99
N ALA A 8 -9.58 -17.86 24.96
CA ALA A 8 -8.45 -18.13 24.06
C ALA A 8 -8.68 -17.37 22.75
N PRO A 9 -7.76 -16.49 22.29
CA PRO A 9 -7.88 -15.94 20.94
C PRO A 9 -8.00 -17.10 19.96
N ASP A 10 -8.96 -16.99 19.04
CA ASP A 10 -9.17 -18.02 18.03
C ASP A 10 -7.83 -18.28 17.32
N GLU A 11 -7.49 -19.54 17.04
CA GLU A 11 -6.19 -19.91 16.45
C GLU A 11 -5.93 -19.13 15.16
N VAL A 12 -7.01 -18.78 14.46
CA VAL A 12 -7.04 -17.90 13.29
C VAL A 12 -6.57 -16.47 13.62
N ASP A 13 -7.05 -15.87 14.71
CA ASP A 13 -6.71 -14.49 15.09
C ASP A 13 -5.22 -14.37 15.44
N ALA A 14 -4.66 -15.37 16.13
CA ALA A 14 -3.24 -15.41 16.46
C ALA A 14 -2.35 -15.53 15.21
N VAL A 15 -2.77 -16.33 14.23
CA VAL A 15 -2.08 -16.45 12.93
C VAL A 15 -2.16 -15.13 12.16
N MET A 16 -3.35 -14.51 12.10
CA MET A 16 -3.54 -13.23 11.41
C MET A 16 -2.73 -12.09 12.04
N ALA A 17 -2.65 -12.03 13.37
CA ALA A 17 -1.81 -11.07 14.07
C ALA A 17 -0.32 -11.22 13.71
N THR A 18 0.15 -12.47 13.58
CA THR A 18 1.53 -12.77 13.15
C THR A 18 1.77 -12.30 11.72
N LEU A 19 0.88 -12.65 10.78
CA LEU A 19 0.99 -12.21 9.38
C LEU A 19 0.95 -10.68 9.23
N ARG A 20 0.09 -10.02 10.01
CA ARG A 20 0.01 -8.57 10.07
C ARG A 20 1.31 -7.94 10.55
N ALA A 21 1.94 -8.52 11.58
CA ALA A 21 3.22 -8.05 12.10
C ALA A 21 4.37 -8.23 11.09
N GLU A 22 4.45 -9.39 10.44
CA GLU A 22 5.44 -9.66 9.37
C GLU A 22 5.24 -8.71 8.18
N TYR A 23 3.99 -8.43 7.81
CA TYR A 23 3.71 -7.46 6.76
C TYR A 23 4.11 -6.04 7.16
N ALA A 24 3.85 -5.64 8.40
CA ALA A 24 4.25 -4.34 8.93
C ALA A 24 5.78 -4.12 8.85
N GLU A 25 6.57 -5.17 9.05
CA GLU A 25 8.04 -5.12 8.91
C GLU A 25 8.48 -4.85 7.47
N ARG A 26 7.72 -5.32 6.50
CA ARG A 26 8.03 -5.19 5.06
C ARG A 26 7.45 -3.93 4.42
N LEU A 27 6.43 -3.33 5.03
CA LEU A 27 5.77 -2.13 4.50
C LEU A 27 6.74 -1.00 4.11
N PRO A 28 7.75 -0.62 4.91
CA PRO A 28 8.69 0.45 4.54
C PRO A 28 9.43 0.19 3.23
N GLU A 29 9.84 -1.06 2.99
CA GLU A 29 10.53 -1.46 1.76
C GLU A 29 9.58 -1.41 0.57
N LEU A 30 8.36 -1.94 0.71
CA LEU A 30 7.34 -1.92 -0.35
C LEU A 30 6.95 -0.49 -0.76
N VAL A 31 6.84 0.42 0.21
CA VAL A 31 6.54 1.84 -0.05
C VAL A 31 7.72 2.54 -0.72
N THR A 32 8.95 2.19 -0.33
CA THR A 32 10.16 2.70 -1.01
C THR A 32 10.22 2.26 -2.47
N GLU A 33 9.91 0.99 -2.76
CA GLU A 33 9.82 0.47 -4.13
C GLU A 33 8.77 1.23 -4.95
N LEU A 34 7.58 1.45 -4.39
CA LEU A 34 6.52 2.22 -5.05
C LEU A 34 6.96 3.65 -5.35
N ARG A 35 7.56 4.35 -4.37
CA ARG A 35 8.06 5.72 -4.55
C ARG A 35 9.09 5.79 -5.67
N VAL A 36 10.07 4.89 -5.69
CA VAL A 36 11.12 4.87 -6.72
C VAL A 36 10.52 4.64 -8.11
N ALA A 37 9.56 3.73 -8.24
CA ALA A 37 8.88 3.48 -9.51
C ALA A 37 8.08 4.70 -9.99
N LEU A 38 7.39 5.40 -9.08
CA LEU A 38 6.67 6.64 -9.38
C LEU A 38 7.62 7.78 -9.80
N GLU A 39 8.75 7.91 -9.13
CA GLU A 39 9.79 8.90 -9.47
C GLU A 39 10.40 8.63 -10.86
N ALA A 40 10.69 7.37 -11.20
CA ALA A 40 11.19 7.01 -12.51
C ALA A 40 10.20 7.40 -13.63
N LEU A 41 8.92 7.04 -13.46
CA LEU A 41 7.86 7.42 -14.39
C LEU A 41 7.71 8.94 -14.50
N ARG A 42 7.73 9.66 -13.37
CA ARG A 42 7.62 11.13 -13.34
C ARG A 42 8.79 11.83 -14.01
N ASN A 43 9.99 11.26 -13.92
CA ASN A 43 11.21 11.79 -14.54
C ASN A 43 11.31 11.46 -16.04
N GLY A 44 10.30 10.81 -16.63
CA GLY A 44 10.21 10.56 -18.06
C GLY A 44 10.74 9.20 -18.52
N ASP A 45 10.95 8.24 -17.62
CA ASP A 45 11.12 6.85 -18.04
C ASP A 45 9.77 6.29 -18.49
N ILE A 46 9.63 6.18 -19.82
CA ILE A 46 8.40 5.73 -20.50
C ILE A 46 8.54 4.32 -21.08
N THR A 47 9.51 3.54 -20.60
CA THR A 47 9.56 2.11 -20.94
C THR A 47 8.27 1.42 -20.49
N GLU A 48 7.84 0.38 -21.21
CA GLU A 48 6.63 -0.39 -20.84
C GLU A 48 6.67 -0.85 -19.37
N GLN A 49 7.87 -1.22 -18.92
CA GLN A 49 8.12 -1.60 -17.54
C GLN A 49 7.96 -0.41 -16.57
N ALA A 50 8.52 0.77 -16.87
CA ALA A 50 8.40 1.94 -15.99
C ALA A 50 6.95 2.46 -15.87
N VAL A 51 6.15 2.33 -16.93
CA VAL A 51 4.71 2.68 -16.89
C VAL A 51 3.92 1.66 -16.06
N ARG A 52 4.19 0.36 -16.22
CA ARG A 52 3.40 -0.71 -15.59
C ARG A 52 3.78 -0.99 -14.13
N THR A 53 5.05 -0.89 -13.79
CA THR A 53 5.59 -1.23 -12.46
C THR A 53 4.89 -0.50 -11.30
N PRO A 54 4.75 0.84 -11.30
CA PRO A 54 4.13 1.54 -10.17
C PRO A 54 2.66 1.12 -9.97
N ARG A 55 1.93 0.83 -11.05
CA ARG A 55 0.54 0.32 -10.95
C ARG A 55 0.50 -1.06 -10.30
N VAL A 56 1.39 -1.97 -10.68
CA VAL A 56 1.45 -3.33 -10.10
C VAL A 56 1.81 -3.27 -8.62
N LEU A 57 2.75 -2.40 -8.23
CA LEU A 57 3.11 -2.18 -6.84
C LEU A 57 1.94 -1.59 -6.02
N ALA A 58 1.26 -0.58 -6.57
CA ALA A 58 0.07 0.01 -5.95
C ALA A 58 -1.06 -1.02 -5.78
N HIS A 59 -1.34 -1.83 -6.80
CA HIS A 59 -2.33 -2.91 -6.75
C HIS A 59 -2.02 -3.93 -5.63
N ARG A 60 -0.76 -4.37 -5.56
CA ARG A 60 -0.31 -5.32 -4.54
C ARG A 60 -0.43 -4.73 -3.13
N LEU A 61 -0.04 -3.46 -2.98
CA LEU A 61 -0.14 -2.74 -1.71
C LEU A 61 -1.61 -2.60 -1.29
N TYR A 62 -2.50 -2.18 -2.19
CA TYR A 62 -3.94 -2.12 -1.97
C TYR A 62 -4.52 -3.45 -1.47
N GLY A 63 -4.31 -4.54 -2.23
CA GLY A 63 -4.91 -5.84 -1.91
C GLY A 63 -4.36 -6.46 -0.62
N THR A 64 -3.04 -6.36 -0.40
CA THR A 64 -2.40 -6.98 0.77
C THR A 64 -2.65 -6.16 2.04
N ALA A 65 -2.57 -4.83 1.96
CA ALA A 65 -2.85 -3.95 3.09
C ALA A 65 -4.29 -4.10 3.60
N GLY A 66 -5.26 -4.25 2.70
CA GLY A 66 -6.66 -4.48 3.08
C GLY A 66 -6.86 -5.81 3.81
N SER A 67 -6.18 -6.87 3.37
CA SER A 67 -6.27 -8.19 4.01
C SER A 67 -5.65 -8.22 5.42
N TYR A 68 -4.78 -7.26 5.73
CA TYR A 68 -4.09 -7.14 7.02
C TYR A 68 -4.52 -5.91 7.82
N GLU A 69 -5.70 -5.34 7.51
CA GLU A 69 -6.33 -4.26 8.28
C GLU A 69 -5.50 -2.97 8.35
N PHE A 70 -4.75 -2.68 7.27
CA PHE A 70 -4.09 -1.40 7.05
C PHE A 70 -4.95 -0.53 6.12
N ASP A 71 -6.17 -0.22 6.55
CA ASP A 71 -7.23 0.37 5.71
C ASP A 71 -6.78 1.67 5.02
N ARG A 72 -6.15 2.58 5.75
CA ARG A 72 -5.67 3.85 5.18
C ARG A 72 -4.58 3.67 4.13
N ILE A 73 -3.69 2.70 4.31
CA ILE A 73 -2.67 2.34 3.33
C ILE A 73 -3.35 1.73 2.10
N SER A 74 -4.33 0.84 2.32
CA SER A 74 -5.08 0.19 1.26
C SER A 74 -5.84 1.20 0.40
N GLU A 75 -6.61 2.10 1.01
CA GLU A 75 -7.36 3.15 0.33
C GLU A 75 -6.46 4.09 -0.47
N ALA A 76 -5.36 4.55 0.12
CA ALA A 76 -4.41 5.42 -0.56
C ALA A 76 -3.71 4.70 -1.73
N ALA A 77 -3.34 3.42 -1.58
CA ALA A 77 -2.77 2.64 -2.67
C ALA A 77 -3.77 2.42 -3.82
N SER A 78 -5.05 2.23 -3.51
CA SER A 78 -6.13 2.16 -4.49
C SER A 78 -6.27 3.45 -5.30
N ALA A 79 -6.11 4.61 -4.65
CA ALA A 79 -6.13 5.90 -5.34
C ALA A 79 -4.97 6.02 -6.35
N ILE A 80 -3.75 5.60 -5.98
CA ILE A 80 -2.61 5.57 -6.90
C ILE A 80 -2.88 4.62 -8.07
N GLU A 81 -3.33 3.39 -7.79
CA GLU A 81 -3.66 2.40 -8.83
C GLU A 81 -4.70 2.95 -9.82
N THR A 82 -5.75 3.58 -9.31
CA THR A 82 -6.85 4.12 -10.11
C THR A 82 -6.38 5.22 -11.06
N GLN A 83 -5.53 6.14 -10.59
CA GLN A 83 -4.98 7.20 -11.43
C GLN A 83 -4.09 6.61 -12.54
N LEU A 84 -3.20 5.68 -12.20
CA LEU A 84 -2.30 5.06 -13.17
C LEU A 84 -3.07 4.23 -14.21
N LEU A 85 -4.06 3.43 -13.78
CA LEU A 85 -4.89 2.62 -14.65
C LEU A 85 -5.73 3.49 -15.61
N SER A 86 -6.27 4.60 -15.12
CA SER A 86 -7.01 5.56 -15.95
C SER A 86 -6.12 6.14 -17.07
N CYS A 87 -4.88 6.51 -16.73
CA CYS A 87 -3.90 7.02 -17.69
C CYS A 87 -3.51 5.94 -18.73
N GLU A 88 -3.21 4.72 -18.27
CA GLU A 88 -2.89 3.57 -19.14
C GLU A 88 -4.02 3.27 -20.13
N ASN A 89 -5.26 3.22 -19.65
CA ASN A 89 -6.45 2.99 -20.49
C ASN A 89 -6.69 4.11 -21.51
N ALA A 90 -6.32 5.35 -21.17
CA ALA A 90 -6.38 6.49 -22.07
C ALA A 90 -5.19 6.56 -23.05
N GLY A 91 -4.18 5.70 -22.90
CA GLY A 91 -2.93 5.74 -23.67
C GLY A 91 -2.13 7.02 -23.39
N LYS A 92 -2.20 7.55 -22.17
CA LYS A 92 -1.58 8.82 -21.76
C LYS A 92 -0.71 8.62 -20.53
N LEU A 93 0.25 9.52 -20.36
CA LEU A 93 0.96 9.68 -19.08
C LEU A 93 0.11 10.50 -18.11
N PRO A 94 0.33 10.35 -16.78
CA PRO A 94 -0.35 11.18 -15.80
C PRO A 94 -0.05 12.67 -16.03
N ASP A 95 -1.09 13.50 -16.03
CA ASP A 95 -0.98 14.94 -16.07
C ASP A 95 -0.71 15.53 -14.67
N ASP A 96 -0.61 16.86 -14.58
CA ASP A 96 -0.30 17.54 -13.31
C ASP A 96 -1.35 17.25 -12.22
N ALA A 97 -2.63 17.13 -12.59
CA ALA A 97 -3.69 16.85 -11.63
C ALA A 97 -3.60 15.41 -11.12
N ALA A 98 -3.39 14.45 -12.02
CA ALA A 98 -3.16 13.05 -11.65
C ALA A 98 -1.92 12.91 -10.75
N TRP A 99 -0.82 13.63 -11.05
CA TRP A 99 0.37 13.63 -10.21
C TRP A 99 0.15 14.24 -8.83
N GLN A 100 -0.69 15.26 -8.70
CA GLN A 100 -1.06 15.82 -7.40
C GLN A 100 -1.81 14.80 -6.55
N GLU A 101 -2.76 14.06 -7.13
CA GLU A 101 -3.49 13.02 -6.39
C GLU A 101 -2.60 11.83 -6.02
N ILE A 102 -1.74 11.38 -6.93
CA ILE A 102 -0.74 10.33 -6.66
C ILE A 102 0.18 10.76 -5.51
N ALA A 103 0.67 12.01 -5.52
CA ALA A 103 1.56 12.51 -4.49
C ALA A 103 0.87 12.61 -3.11
N ARG A 104 -0.40 13.05 -3.07
CA ARG A 104 -1.18 13.06 -1.82
C ARG A 104 -1.38 11.66 -1.25
N ALA A 105 -1.74 10.71 -2.10
CA ALA A 105 -1.93 9.33 -1.68
C ALA A 105 -0.63 8.69 -1.19
N LEU A 106 0.50 8.92 -1.88
CA LEU A 106 1.80 8.44 -1.43
C LEU A 106 2.18 9.03 -0.07
N HIS A 107 1.93 10.31 0.16
CA HIS A 107 2.20 10.96 1.44
C HIS A 107 1.40 10.33 2.59
N VAL A 108 0.12 9.96 2.36
CA VAL A 108 -0.69 9.24 3.35
C VAL A 108 -0.06 7.88 3.68
N ILE A 109 0.33 7.11 2.67
CA ILE A 109 0.99 5.81 2.86
C ILE A 109 2.26 5.96 3.70
N GLU A 110 3.12 6.93 3.37
CA GLU A 110 4.37 7.18 4.07
C GLU A 110 4.14 7.57 5.54
N ALA A 111 3.13 8.41 5.81
CA ALA A 111 2.77 8.83 7.16
C ALA A 111 2.26 7.65 8.01
N GLU A 112 1.39 6.80 7.46
CA GLU A 112 0.86 5.62 8.15
C GLU A 112 1.96 4.59 8.43
N VAL A 113 2.88 4.38 7.49
CA VAL A 113 4.05 3.50 7.69
C VAL A 113 4.98 4.06 8.78
N ALA A 114 5.22 5.37 8.81
CA ALA A 114 6.00 5.98 9.88
C ALA A 114 5.35 5.78 11.26
N ALA A 115 4.03 5.99 11.38
CA ALA A 115 3.29 5.78 12.62
C ALA A 115 3.33 4.32 13.11
N ALA A 116 3.24 3.36 12.18
CA ALA A 116 3.37 1.94 12.49
C ALA A 116 4.78 1.58 13.03
N MET A 117 5.84 2.20 12.49
CA MET A 117 7.21 1.98 12.96
C MET A 117 7.48 2.61 14.34
N GLU A 118 6.89 3.76 14.65
CA GLU A 118 7.05 4.43 15.95
C GLU A 118 6.39 3.63 17.09
N THR A 119 5.22 3.06 16.82
CA THR A 119 4.48 2.21 17.78
C THR A 119 5.27 0.97 18.18
N LYS A 120 6.13 0.44 17.28
CA LYS A 120 6.98 -0.72 17.55
C LYS A 120 8.23 -0.42 18.38
N ARG A 121 8.63 0.86 18.47
CA ARG A 121 9.84 1.28 19.22
C ARG A 121 9.55 1.69 20.68
N SER A 122 8.27 1.81 21.04
CA SER A 122 7.81 2.18 22.38
C SER A 122 7.53 0.94 23.23
#